data_AF-B3RR24-F1
#
_entry.id   AF-B3RR24-F1
#
_cell.length_a   1.000
_cell.length_b   1.000
_cell.length_c   1.000
_cell.angle_alpha   90.00
_cell.angle_beta   90.00
_cell.angle_gamma   90.00
#
_symmetry.space_group_name_H-M   'P 1'
#
loop_
_entity.id
_entity.type
_entity.pdbx_description
1 polymer ?
#
loop_
_entity_poly.entity_id
_entity_poly.type
_entity_poly.pdbx_seq_one_letter_code
_entity_poly.pdbx_strand_id
1 'polypeptide(L)'
;MIESNETEELKTESTKSIKEFKDDYISPIYHLNANVKHCIEKLSNQSDNLNHSDLLEPLRKELIRIKLQAKETSQSLQHEQEMIQLELKMPSESAEAPDVKNQYSDIGIPEEAMLMEWPNKSLKEAILQEFLSLDNQYKERLNQLKEQHQQILKSRLGDWSEENHLQFVMLREQYPTTMRNRRKLLLDRIKRQLPTISVLEFDKHERWWIEYNWYHERRTELLHSWSRSRNELLIKSKALLADAWSNNEVIKAKEVAIRQQERLCQELHQKVCITN
;
A
#
# COMPACT_ATOMS: atom_id res chain seq x y z
N MET A 1 18.06 12.58 6.14
CA MET A 1 17.84 14.01 6.44
C MET A 1 16.50 14.54 5.89
N ILE A 2 15.80 13.79 5.03
CA ILE A 2 14.47 14.16 4.49
C ILE A 2 13.34 13.72 5.44
N GLU A 3 13.45 12.54 6.07
CA GLU A 3 12.46 12.02 7.04
C GLU A 3 12.30 12.87 8.31
N SER A 4 13.32 13.64 8.70
CA SER A 4 13.24 14.51 9.88
C SER A 4 12.31 15.70 9.65
N ASN A 5 12.25 16.25 8.42
CA ASN A 5 11.37 17.37 8.10
C ASN A 5 9.89 16.97 8.05
N GLU A 6 9.56 15.82 7.45
CA GLU A 6 8.16 15.34 7.40
C GLU A 6 7.59 15.08 8.80
N THR A 7 8.40 14.52 9.71
CA THR A 7 7.97 14.29 11.10
C THR A 7 7.82 15.57 11.91
N GLU A 8 8.54 16.64 11.57
CA GLU A 8 8.37 17.96 12.19
C GLU A 8 7.16 18.69 11.62
N GLU A 9 6.95 18.64 10.30
CA GLU A 9 5.77 19.19 9.63
C GLU A 9 4.47 18.56 10.17
N LEU A 10 4.41 17.22 10.27
CA LEU A 10 3.26 16.51 10.86
C LEU A 10 2.99 16.88 12.33
N LYS A 11 4.04 17.14 13.12
CA LYS A 11 3.88 17.61 14.51
C LYS A 11 3.36 19.04 14.56
N THR A 12 3.83 19.91 13.67
CA THR A 12 3.32 21.29 13.60
C THR A 12 1.87 21.35 13.15
N GLU A 13 1.47 20.49 12.23
CA GLU A 13 0.09 20.39 11.74
C GLU A 13 -0.86 19.80 12.79
N SER A 14 -0.42 18.75 13.50
CA SER A 14 -1.17 18.18 14.63
C SER A 14 -1.35 19.20 15.77
N THR A 15 -0.31 19.96 16.12
CA THR A 15 -0.41 20.97 17.18
C THR A 15 -1.26 22.16 16.79
N LYS A 16 -1.30 22.51 15.50
CA LYS A 16 -2.19 23.54 14.95
C LYS A 16 -3.65 23.09 15.01
N SER A 17 -3.94 21.87 14.55
CA SER A 17 -5.29 21.27 14.61
C SER A 17 -5.81 21.15 16.06
N ILE A 18 -4.94 20.78 17.01
CA ILE A 18 -5.31 20.73 18.44
C ILE A 18 -5.61 22.13 19.00
N LYS A 19 -4.91 23.17 18.55
CA LYS A 19 -5.18 24.56 18.99
C LYS A 19 -6.49 25.07 18.41
N GLU A 20 -6.72 24.86 17.12
CA GLU A 20 -8.00 25.18 16.45
C GLU A 20 -9.17 24.49 17.15
N PHE A 21 -9.03 23.20 17.47
CA PHE A 21 -10.02 22.48 18.27
C PHE A 21 -10.22 23.09 19.67
N LYS A 22 -9.16 23.48 20.36
CA LYS A 22 -9.31 24.11 21.69
C LYS A 22 -10.01 25.47 21.61
N ASP A 23 -9.68 26.26 20.60
CA ASP A 23 -10.20 27.60 20.41
C ASP A 23 -11.66 27.58 19.94
N ASP A 24 -12.04 26.61 19.09
CA ASP A 24 -13.40 26.50 18.56
C ASP A 24 -14.37 25.84 19.54
N TYR A 25 -13.90 24.91 20.38
CA TYR A 25 -14.78 24.07 21.21
C TYR A 25 -14.72 24.38 22.69
N ILE A 26 -13.53 24.69 23.22
CA ILE A 26 -13.36 24.83 24.67
C ILE A 26 -13.52 26.30 25.09
N SER A 27 -13.01 27.23 24.28
CA SER A 27 -13.12 28.68 24.57
C SER A 27 -14.57 29.19 24.67
N PRO A 28 -15.54 28.77 23.82
CA PRO A 28 -16.94 29.18 23.97
C PRO A 28 -17.59 28.65 25.26
N ILE A 29 -17.23 27.44 25.69
CA ILE A 29 -17.74 26.85 26.95
C ILE A 29 -17.16 27.60 28.15
N TYR A 30 -15.87 27.95 28.13
CA TYR A 30 -15.27 28.78 29.17
C TYR A 30 -15.86 30.18 29.20
N HIS A 31 -16.10 30.79 28.04
CA HIS A 31 -16.75 32.10 27.92
C HIS A 31 -18.18 32.07 28.47
N LEU A 32 -18.97 31.04 28.14
CA LEU A 32 -20.31 30.84 28.71
C LEU A 32 -20.26 30.71 30.23
N ASN A 33 -19.33 29.91 30.76
CA ASN A 33 -19.17 29.70 32.20
C ASN A 33 -18.77 31.01 32.93
N ALA A 34 -17.85 31.78 32.35
CA ALA A 34 -17.47 33.09 32.87
C ALA A 34 -18.64 34.08 32.86
N ASN A 35 -19.42 34.11 31.77
CA ASN A 35 -20.60 34.97 31.65
C ASN A 35 -21.71 34.57 32.63
N VAL A 36 -21.95 33.27 32.83
CA VAL A 36 -22.90 32.76 33.83
C VAL A 36 -22.47 33.16 35.25
N LYS A 37 -21.19 32.99 35.60
CA LYS A 37 -20.65 33.41 36.91
C LYS A 37 -20.82 34.90 37.14
N HIS A 38 -20.45 35.71 36.17
CA HIS A 38 -20.58 37.17 36.23
C HIS A 38 -22.06 37.60 36.34
N CYS A 39 -22.98 36.93 35.66
CA CYS A 39 -24.41 37.18 35.81
C CYS A 39 -24.93 36.79 37.20
N ILE A 40 -24.48 35.67 37.76
CA ILE A 40 -24.83 35.25 39.13
C ILE A 40 -24.31 36.26 40.16
N GLU A 41 -23.07 36.73 40.01
CA GLU A 41 -22.47 37.76 40.89
C GLU A 41 -23.23 39.08 40.82
N LYS A 42 -23.65 39.53 39.63
CA LYS A 42 -24.46 40.75 39.47
C LYS A 42 -25.86 40.62 40.07
N LEU A 43 -26.51 39.46 39.90
CA LEU A 43 -27.83 39.17 40.49
C LEU A 43 -27.76 39.08 42.02
N SER A 44 -26.63 38.62 42.58
CA SER A 44 -26.43 38.55 44.03
C SER A 44 -26.14 39.90 44.69
N ASN A 45 -25.66 40.89 43.92
CA ASN A 45 -25.18 42.18 44.45
C ASN A 45 -26.18 43.35 44.31
N GLN A 46 -27.27 43.20 43.56
CA GLN A 46 -28.25 44.28 43.31
C GLN A 46 -29.68 43.75 43.41
N SER A 47 -30.41 44.12 44.46
CA SER A 47 -31.72 43.54 44.78
C SER A 47 -32.93 44.17 44.09
N ASP A 48 -32.92 45.42 43.61
CA ASP A 48 -34.22 46.08 43.35
C ASP A 48 -34.36 46.99 42.11
N ASN A 49 -33.45 47.00 41.11
CA ASN A 49 -33.66 47.88 39.94
C ASN A 49 -33.04 47.43 38.60
N LEU A 50 -32.74 46.14 38.41
CA LEU A 50 -32.26 45.63 37.12
C LEU A 50 -33.34 44.85 36.40
N ASN A 51 -33.59 45.21 35.15
CA ASN A 51 -34.46 44.49 34.25
C ASN A 51 -33.78 43.14 33.92
N HIS A 52 -34.07 42.10 34.70
CA HIS A 52 -33.42 40.78 34.62
C HIS A 52 -33.47 40.17 33.20
N SER A 53 -34.47 40.56 32.40
CA SER A 53 -34.59 40.16 31.00
C SER A 53 -33.41 40.62 30.14
N ASP A 54 -32.93 41.86 30.33
CA ASP A 54 -31.87 42.46 29.49
C ASP A 54 -30.49 41.82 29.77
N LEU A 55 -30.28 41.29 30.97
CA LEU A 55 -29.07 40.56 31.36
C LEU A 55 -29.06 39.10 30.90
N LEU A 56 -30.23 38.46 30.79
CA LEU A 56 -30.36 37.04 30.47
C LEU A 56 -30.46 36.77 28.96
N GLU A 57 -30.93 37.73 28.16
CA GLU A 57 -31.00 37.62 26.71
C GLU A 57 -29.65 37.35 26.00
N PRO A 58 -28.52 38.00 26.33
CA PRO A 58 -27.23 37.68 25.70
C PRO A 58 -26.74 36.27 26.06
N LEU A 59 -26.96 35.81 27.30
CA LEU A 59 -26.66 34.44 27.71
C LEU A 59 -27.51 33.42 26.96
N ARG A 60 -28.79 33.73 26.75
CA ARG A 60 -29.72 32.88 26.01
C ARG A 60 -29.30 32.73 24.54
N LYS A 61 -28.90 33.83 23.91
CA LYS A 61 -28.39 33.83 22.53
C LYS A 61 -27.10 33.02 22.40
N GLU A 62 -26.17 33.19 23.34
CA GLU A 62 -24.92 32.43 23.34
C GLU A 62 -25.15 30.93 23.56
N LEU A 63 -26.08 30.56 24.45
CA LEU A 63 -26.45 29.17 24.70
C LEU A 63 -27.13 28.53 23.48
N ILE A 64 -27.97 29.27 22.75
CA ILE A 64 -28.56 28.80 21.49
C ILE A 64 -27.47 28.60 20.44
N ARG A 65 -26.51 29.54 20.32
CA ARG A 65 -25.40 29.45 19.37
C ARG A 65 -24.51 28.23 19.64
N ILE A 66 -24.11 28.03 20.90
CA ILE A 66 -23.28 26.88 21.30
C ILE A 66 -24.04 25.56 21.07
N LYS A 67 -25.35 25.51 21.36
CA LYS A 67 -26.17 24.32 21.07
C LYS A 67 -26.27 24.02 19.58
N LEU A 68 -26.41 25.05 18.74
CA LEU A 68 -26.48 24.89 17.29
C LEU A 68 -25.14 24.37 16.76
N GLN A 69 -24.03 24.99 17.16
CA GLN A 69 -22.67 24.59 16.80
C GLN A 69 -22.37 23.15 17.26
N ALA A 70 -22.74 22.77 18.48
CA ALA A 70 -22.56 21.41 18.98
C ALA A 70 -23.36 20.37 18.18
N LYS A 71 -24.55 20.75 17.69
CA LYS A 71 -25.38 19.86 16.86
C LYS A 71 -24.80 19.70 15.46
N GLU A 72 -24.40 20.78 14.81
CA GLU A 72 -23.79 20.77 13.47
C GLU A 72 -22.49 19.95 13.46
N THR A 73 -21.64 20.17 14.45
CA THR A 73 -20.37 19.42 14.60
C THR A 73 -20.62 17.95 14.90
N SER A 74 -21.58 17.61 15.77
CA SER A 74 -21.96 16.21 16.00
C SER A 74 -22.44 15.52 14.72
N GLN A 75 -23.15 16.23 13.84
CA GLN A 75 -23.59 15.70 12.55
C GLN A 75 -22.42 15.53 11.57
N SER A 76 -21.50 16.49 11.51
CA SER A 76 -20.27 16.37 10.70
C SER A 76 -19.42 15.18 11.14
N LEU A 77 -19.19 15.03 12.45
CA LEU A 77 -18.42 13.92 13.01
C LEU A 77 -19.10 12.57 12.77
N GLN A 78 -20.43 12.50 12.87
CA GLN A 78 -21.18 11.28 12.52
C GLN A 78 -21.00 10.94 11.03
N HIS A 79 -21.08 11.92 10.15
CA HIS A 79 -20.86 11.71 8.72
C HIS A 79 -19.44 11.26 8.41
N GLU A 80 -18.42 11.92 8.98
CA GLU A 80 -17.02 11.52 8.85
C GLU A 80 -16.79 10.09 9.37
N GLN A 81 -17.40 9.75 10.52
CA GLN A 81 -17.34 8.41 11.08
C GLN A 81 -17.97 7.38 10.13
N GLU A 82 -19.14 7.68 9.55
CA GLU A 82 -19.81 6.81 8.58
C GLU A 82 -18.95 6.61 7.31
N MET A 83 -18.32 7.68 6.82
CA MET A 83 -17.41 7.61 5.66
C MET A 83 -16.19 6.75 5.95
N ILE A 84 -15.54 6.94 7.10
CA ILE A 84 -14.41 6.12 7.53
C ILE A 84 -14.84 4.65 7.70
N GLN A 85 -16.02 4.40 8.28
CA GLN A 85 -16.55 3.04 8.41
C GLN A 85 -16.86 2.39 7.06
N LEU A 86 -17.34 3.15 6.08
CA LEU A 86 -17.54 2.67 4.71
C LEU A 86 -16.18 2.33 4.07
N GLU A 87 -15.19 3.20 4.18
CA GLU A 87 -13.83 2.94 3.69
C GLU A 87 -13.21 1.69 4.31
N LEU A 88 -13.42 1.46 5.61
CA LEU A 88 -12.93 0.27 6.33
C LEU A 88 -13.70 -1.01 5.97
N LYS A 89 -15.01 -0.92 5.69
CA LYS A 89 -15.86 -2.07 5.32
C LYS A 89 -15.68 -2.50 3.86
N MET A 90 -15.27 -1.58 2.98
CA MET A 90 -14.83 -1.97 1.65
C MET A 90 -13.71 -2.97 1.85
N PRO A 91 -13.86 -4.24 1.38
CA PRO A 91 -12.81 -5.23 1.53
C PRO A 91 -11.57 -4.61 0.93
N SER A 92 -10.57 -4.37 1.77
CA SER A 92 -9.26 -4.04 1.30
C SER A 92 -8.68 -5.31 0.68
N GLU A 93 -9.16 -5.64 -0.52
CA GLU A 93 -8.28 -6.14 -1.58
C GLU A 93 -7.07 -5.18 -1.73
N SER A 94 -7.16 -3.95 -1.20
CA SER A 94 -6.07 -2.97 -0.97
C SER A 94 -5.19 -3.20 0.27
N ALA A 95 -5.34 -4.29 1.04
CA ALA A 95 -4.26 -4.73 1.94
C ALA A 95 -3.07 -5.32 1.15
N GLU A 96 -3.23 -5.50 -0.16
CA GLU A 96 -2.14 -5.52 -1.11
C GLU A 96 -1.66 -4.09 -1.32
N ALA A 97 -0.40 -3.80 -0.98
CA ALA A 97 0.21 -2.51 -1.24
C ALA A 97 -0.12 -2.06 -2.69
N PRO A 98 -0.40 -0.77 -2.94
CA PRO A 98 -0.81 -0.28 -4.27
C PRO A 98 0.13 -0.71 -5.41
N ASP A 99 1.40 -0.97 -5.09
CA ASP A 99 2.41 -1.52 -5.99
C ASP A 99 2.06 -2.93 -6.53
N VAL A 100 1.45 -3.78 -5.70
CA VAL A 100 1.06 -5.17 -6.02
C VAL A 100 -0.08 -5.20 -7.04
N LYS A 101 -1.07 -4.29 -6.94
CA LYS A 101 -2.20 -4.22 -7.90
C LYS A 101 -1.76 -3.77 -9.29
N ASN A 102 -0.85 -2.81 -9.38
CA ASN A 102 -0.33 -2.33 -10.67
C ASN A 102 0.56 -3.39 -11.36
N GLN A 103 1.29 -4.21 -10.59
CA GLN A 103 2.16 -5.26 -11.12
C GLN A 103 1.42 -6.43 -11.80
N TYR A 104 0.13 -6.67 -11.52
CA TYR A 104 -0.64 -7.69 -12.24
C TYR A 104 -1.01 -7.28 -13.67
N SER A 105 -1.13 -5.97 -13.94
CA SER A 105 -1.40 -5.44 -15.28
C SER A 105 -0.22 -5.61 -16.24
N ASP A 106 0.96 -5.89 -15.69
CA ASP A 106 2.22 -6.06 -16.40
C ASP A 106 2.49 -7.50 -16.86
N ILE A 107 1.55 -8.44 -16.64
CA ILE A 107 1.71 -9.82 -17.10
C ILE A 107 1.68 -9.84 -18.63
N GLY A 108 2.71 -10.43 -19.22
CA GLY A 108 2.94 -10.46 -20.66
C GLY A 108 4.27 -9.81 -21.04
N ILE A 109 4.49 -9.78 -22.35
CA ILE A 109 5.72 -9.25 -22.93
C ILE A 109 5.75 -7.73 -22.73
N PRO A 110 6.81 -7.16 -22.13
CA PRO A 110 6.97 -5.71 -22.01
C PRO A 110 6.91 -5.02 -23.37
N GLU A 111 6.24 -3.86 -23.45
CA GLU A 111 6.17 -3.07 -24.68
C GLU A 111 7.56 -2.69 -25.19
N GLU A 112 8.49 -2.40 -24.27
CA GLU A 112 9.87 -2.10 -24.59
C GLU A 112 10.54 -3.25 -25.33
N ALA A 113 10.30 -4.51 -24.93
CA ALA A 113 10.87 -5.68 -25.59
C ALA A 113 10.25 -5.91 -26.98
N MET A 114 8.99 -5.54 -27.17
CA MET A 114 8.28 -5.64 -28.45
C MET A 114 8.76 -4.61 -29.47
N LEU A 115 8.98 -3.37 -29.02
CA LEU A 115 9.39 -2.22 -29.85
C LEU A 115 10.88 -2.23 -30.22
N MET A 116 11.71 -3.04 -29.53
CA MET A 116 13.14 -3.16 -29.86
C MET A 116 13.38 -3.70 -31.28
N GLU A 117 14.33 -3.07 -31.98
CA GLU A 117 14.80 -3.52 -33.30
C GLU A 117 15.91 -4.57 -33.14
N TRP A 118 15.59 -5.81 -33.53
CA TRP A 118 16.48 -6.95 -33.37
C TRP A 118 17.26 -7.24 -34.66
N PRO A 119 18.60 -7.33 -34.61
CA PRO A 119 19.42 -7.67 -35.78
C PRO A 119 19.21 -9.12 -36.24
N ASN A 120 18.69 -10.00 -35.37
CA ASN A 120 18.38 -11.39 -35.67
C ASN A 120 16.97 -11.75 -35.14
N LYS A 121 16.12 -12.31 -36.02
CA LYS A 121 14.76 -12.76 -35.70
C LYS A 121 14.74 -13.92 -34.70
N SER A 122 15.66 -14.87 -34.82
CA SER A 122 15.75 -16.03 -33.91
C SER A 122 16.08 -15.58 -32.48
N LEU A 123 16.92 -14.56 -32.33
CA LEU A 123 17.25 -13.99 -31.03
C LEU A 123 16.05 -13.27 -30.40
N LYS A 124 15.29 -12.52 -31.21
CA LYS A 124 14.02 -11.91 -30.78
C LYS A 124 13.08 -12.97 -30.24
N GLU A 125 12.83 -14.02 -31.02
CA GLU A 125 11.92 -15.10 -30.63
C GLU A 125 12.35 -15.78 -29.32
N ALA A 126 13.65 -16.06 -29.15
CA ALA A 126 14.16 -16.66 -27.91
C ALA A 126 13.87 -15.79 -26.69
N ILE A 127 14.15 -14.48 -26.75
CA ILE A 127 13.92 -13.56 -25.63
C ILE A 127 12.44 -13.39 -25.32
N LEU A 128 11.59 -13.31 -26.34
CA LEU A 128 10.13 -13.24 -26.14
C LEU A 128 9.58 -14.52 -25.50
N GLN A 129 10.11 -15.69 -25.89
CA GLN A 129 9.75 -16.97 -25.24
C GLN A 129 10.21 -17.03 -23.79
N GLU A 130 11.38 -16.47 -23.46
CA GLU A 130 11.84 -16.38 -22.06
C GLU A 130 10.91 -15.54 -21.19
N PHE A 131 10.41 -14.40 -21.69
CA PHE A 131 9.40 -13.61 -20.97
C PHE A 131 8.12 -14.42 -20.71
N LEU A 132 7.61 -15.13 -21.72
CA LEU A 132 6.43 -15.98 -21.58
C LEU A 132 6.68 -17.16 -20.63
N SER A 133 7.88 -17.73 -20.63
CA SER A 133 8.31 -18.79 -19.71
C SER A 133 8.30 -18.29 -18.26
N LEU A 134 8.83 -17.09 -17.99
CA LEU A 134 8.79 -16.49 -16.66
C LEU A 134 7.36 -16.27 -16.17
N ASP A 135 6.47 -15.78 -17.03
CA ASP A 135 5.05 -15.59 -16.69
C ASP A 135 4.35 -16.92 -16.40
N ASN A 136 4.62 -17.94 -17.20
CA ASN A 136 4.05 -19.27 -17.00
C ASN A 136 4.55 -19.90 -15.69
N GLN A 137 5.85 -19.81 -15.39
CA GLN A 137 6.41 -20.28 -14.13
C GLN A 137 5.82 -19.55 -12.92
N TYR A 138 5.62 -18.24 -13.03
CA TYR A 138 4.94 -17.47 -11.98
C TYR A 138 3.50 -17.93 -11.78
N LYS A 139 2.72 -18.07 -12.86
CA LYS A 139 1.34 -18.55 -12.80
C LYS A 139 1.24 -19.96 -12.22
N GLU A 140 2.15 -20.85 -12.61
CA GLU A 140 2.21 -22.21 -12.08
C GLU A 140 2.49 -22.22 -10.57
N ARG A 141 3.52 -21.49 -10.12
CA ARG A 141 3.84 -21.37 -8.68
C ARG A 141 2.70 -20.74 -7.89
N LEU A 142 2.04 -19.73 -8.45
CA LEU A 142 0.89 -19.09 -7.84
C LEU A 142 -0.29 -20.06 -7.70
N ASN A 143 -0.55 -20.87 -8.73
CA ASN A 143 -1.61 -21.88 -8.70
C ASN A 143 -1.29 -22.99 -7.69
N GLN A 144 -0.05 -23.48 -7.64
CA GLN A 144 0.41 -24.44 -6.64
C GLN A 144 0.22 -23.90 -5.21
N LEU A 145 0.58 -22.63 -4.98
CA LEU A 145 0.37 -21.97 -3.69
C LEU A 145 -1.12 -21.86 -3.33
N LYS A 146 -1.97 -21.51 -4.29
CA LYS A 146 -3.43 -21.46 -4.09
C LYS A 146 -4.02 -22.84 -3.76
N GLU A 147 -3.55 -23.89 -4.45
CA GLU A 147 -4.02 -25.25 -4.24
C GLU A 147 -3.63 -25.77 -2.85
N GLN A 148 -2.38 -25.54 -2.44
CA GLN A 148 -1.88 -25.90 -1.11
C GLN A 148 -2.67 -25.24 0.02
N HIS A 149 -3.10 -23.98 -0.16
CA HIS A 149 -3.82 -23.20 0.85
C HIS A 149 -5.34 -23.11 0.61
N GLN A 150 -5.90 -23.94 -0.29
CA GLN A 150 -7.31 -23.84 -0.68
C GLN A 150 -8.26 -23.93 0.52
N GLN A 151 -7.94 -24.77 1.51
CA GLN A 151 -8.79 -24.93 2.70
C GLN A 151 -8.85 -23.65 3.55
N ILE A 152 -7.73 -22.95 3.70
CA ILE A 152 -7.63 -21.69 4.44
C ILE A 152 -8.40 -20.59 3.70
N LEU A 153 -8.29 -20.56 2.37
CA LEU A 153 -8.93 -19.57 1.50
C LEU A 153 -10.45 -19.72 1.37
N LYS A 154 -11.01 -20.88 1.73
CA LYS A 154 -12.48 -21.09 1.71
C LYS A 154 -13.20 -20.26 2.77
N SER A 155 -12.57 -20.06 3.92
CA SER A 155 -13.13 -19.25 5.01
C SER A 155 -12.51 -17.87 4.99
N ARG A 156 -13.31 -16.84 4.73
CA ARG A 156 -12.83 -15.44 4.64
C ARG A 156 -12.26 -14.94 5.97
N LEU A 157 -12.77 -15.45 7.10
CA LEU A 157 -12.47 -14.96 8.45
C LEU A 157 -12.20 -16.09 9.45
N GLY A 158 -11.80 -17.29 8.99
CA GLY A 158 -11.48 -18.41 9.88
C GLY A 158 -12.67 -18.89 10.73
N ASP A 159 -13.88 -18.80 10.16
CA ASP A 159 -15.17 -19.15 10.79
C ASP A 159 -15.58 -18.24 11.97
N TRP A 160 -14.88 -17.11 12.16
CA TRP A 160 -15.24 -16.09 13.14
C TRP A 160 -16.12 -15.01 12.52
N SER A 161 -16.96 -14.37 13.35
CA SER A 161 -17.65 -13.15 12.98
C SER A 161 -16.66 -12.01 12.74
N GLU A 162 -17.00 -11.07 11.87
CA GLU A 162 -16.19 -9.89 11.55
C GLU A 162 -15.75 -9.11 12.80
N GLU A 163 -16.65 -8.87 13.75
CA GLU A 163 -16.33 -8.16 15.00
C GLU A 163 -15.26 -8.89 15.81
N ASN A 164 -15.46 -10.18 16.10
CA ASN A 164 -14.47 -10.98 16.84
C ASN A 164 -13.12 -11.06 16.10
N HIS A 165 -13.14 -11.19 14.78
CA HIS A 165 -11.93 -11.21 13.97
C HIS A 165 -11.17 -9.87 14.06
N LEU A 166 -11.87 -8.74 13.90
CA LEU A 166 -11.28 -7.41 14.03
C LEU A 166 -10.67 -7.18 15.42
N GLN A 167 -11.39 -7.57 16.48
CA GLN A 167 -10.87 -7.51 17.84
C GLN A 167 -9.61 -8.37 18.01
N PHE A 168 -9.60 -9.59 17.46
CA PHE A 168 -8.41 -10.45 17.46
C PHE A 168 -7.22 -9.78 16.76
N VAL A 169 -7.41 -9.22 15.56
CA VAL A 169 -6.34 -8.55 14.80
C VAL A 169 -5.82 -7.33 15.55
N MET A 170 -6.71 -6.45 16.03
CA MET A 170 -6.33 -5.26 16.80
C MET A 170 -5.53 -5.63 18.06
N LEU A 171 -5.99 -6.63 18.81
CA LEU A 171 -5.25 -7.12 19.97
C LEU A 171 -3.88 -7.65 19.54
N ARG A 172 -3.82 -8.46 18.48
CA ARG A 172 -2.56 -9.05 18.00
C ARG A 172 -1.50 -8.00 17.68
N GLU A 173 -1.89 -6.89 17.06
CA GLU A 173 -1.01 -5.77 16.72
C GLU A 173 -0.55 -4.98 17.96
N GLN A 174 -1.35 -4.91 19.02
CA GLN A 174 -0.95 -4.25 20.28
C GLN A 174 0.20 -4.97 21.01
N TYR A 175 0.43 -6.25 20.74
CA TYR A 175 1.51 -7.02 21.36
C TYR A 175 2.66 -7.26 20.36
N PRO A 176 3.83 -6.63 20.56
CA PRO A 176 4.99 -6.80 19.68
C PRO A 176 5.44 -8.25 19.58
N THR A 177 5.91 -8.67 18.41
CA THR A 177 6.44 -10.03 18.16
C THR A 177 7.65 -10.37 19.04
N THR A 178 8.41 -9.36 19.49
CA THR A 178 9.58 -9.50 20.37
C THR A 178 9.25 -9.75 21.84
N MET A 179 7.98 -9.62 22.24
CA MET A 179 7.55 -9.76 23.63
C MET A 179 7.57 -11.23 24.10
N ARG A 180 8.16 -11.48 25.28
CA ARG A 180 8.13 -12.81 25.91
C ARG A 180 6.70 -13.20 26.29
N ASN A 181 6.34 -14.47 26.09
CA ASN A 181 5.02 -15.02 26.40
C ASN A 181 3.85 -14.30 25.70
N ARG A 182 4.11 -13.64 24.57
CA ARG A 182 3.11 -12.92 23.75
C ARG A 182 1.81 -13.69 23.57
N ARG A 183 1.90 -14.96 23.16
CA ARG A 183 0.75 -15.85 22.94
C ARG A 183 -0.12 -16.00 24.19
N LYS A 184 0.49 -16.18 25.36
CA LYS A 184 -0.22 -16.34 26.64
C LYS A 184 -0.94 -15.05 27.03
N LEU A 185 -0.30 -13.90 26.82
CA LEU A 185 -0.89 -12.58 27.09
C LEU A 185 -2.06 -12.28 26.15
N LEU A 186 -1.91 -12.61 24.86
CA LEU A 186 -2.97 -12.50 23.86
C LEU A 186 -4.17 -13.35 24.23
N LEU A 187 -3.96 -14.63 24.58
CA LEU A 187 -5.03 -15.52 24.99
C LEU A 187 -5.74 -14.99 26.25
N ASP A 188 -5.01 -14.51 27.26
CA ASP A 188 -5.62 -13.94 28.47
C ASP A 188 -6.46 -12.70 28.15
N ARG A 189 -5.96 -11.83 27.27
CA ARG A 189 -6.66 -10.62 26.84
C ARG A 189 -7.92 -10.94 26.04
N ILE A 190 -7.84 -11.90 25.11
CA ILE A 190 -8.95 -12.35 24.28
C ILE A 190 -10.04 -12.97 25.14
N LYS A 191 -9.71 -13.82 26.12
CA LYS A 191 -10.71 -14.39 27.02
C LYS A 191 -11.47 -13.33 27.83
N ARG A 192 -10.82 -12.21 28.16
CA ARG A 192 -11.47 -11.11 28.89
C ARG A 192 -12.37 -10.27 27.99
N GLN A 193 -12.01 -10.07 26.73
CA GLN A 193 -12.78 -9.27 25.77
C GLN A 193 -13.87 -10.07 25.05
N LEU A 194 -13.63 -11.35 24.81
CA LEU A 194 -14.49 -12.28 24.08
C LEU A 194 -14.74 -13.53 24.95
N PRO A 195 -15.55 -13.41 26.01
CA PRO A 195 -15.76 -14.49 26.97
C PRO A 195 -16.51 -15.70 26.38
N THR A 196 -17.18 -15.53 25.24
CA THR A 196 -17.89 -16.59 24.51
C THR A 196 -16.95 -17.53 23.76
N ILE A 197 -15.69 -17.15 23.55
CA ILE A 197 -14.74 -17.90 22.72
C ILE A 197 -13.96 -18.89 23.58
N SER A 198 -13.97 -20.16 23.17
CA SER A 198 -13.20 -21.21 23.81
C SER A 198 -11.70 -21.12 23.47
N VAL A 199 -10.85 -21.71 24.32
CA VAL A 199 -9.40 -21.82 24.04
C VAL A 199 -9.13 -22.55 22.73
N LEU A 200 -9.94 -23.56 22.43
CA LEU A 200 -9.81 -24.37 21.22
C LEU A 200 -10.15 -23.56 19.96
N GLU A 201 -11.21 -22.76 20.00
CA GLU A 201 -11.57 -21.87 18.90
C GLU A 201 -10.52 -20.79 18.66
N PHE A 202 -9.96 -20.23 19.75
CA PHE A 202 -8.82 -19.31 19.65
C PHE A 202 -7.62 -19.98 18.99
N ASP A 203 -7.22 -21.17 19.42
CA ASP A 203 -6.06 -21.88 18.86
C ASP A 203 -6.28 -22.26 17.38
N LYS A 204 -7.49 -22.65 17.00
CA LYS A 204 -7.86 -22.89 15.59
C LYS A 204 -7.74 -21.61 14.76
N HIS A 205 -8.31 -20.51 15.24
CA HIS A 205 -8.29 -19.23 14.54
C HIS A 205 -6.89 -18.63 14.44
N GLU A 206 -6.10 -18.73 15.51
CA GLU A 206 -4.70 -18.29 15.54
C GLU A 206 -3.87 -19.04 14.47
N ARG A 207 -4.05 -20.35 14.36
CA ARG A 207 -3.39 -21.15 13.32
C ARG A 207 -3.86 -20.76 11.92
N TRP A 208 -5.18 -20.65 11.72
CA TRP A 208 -5.74 -20.20 10.43
C TRP A 208 -5.17 -18.83 10.04
N TRP A 209 -5.10 -17.88 10.97
CA TRP A 209 -4.56 -16.54 10.73
C TRP A 209 -3.08 -16.56 10.37
N ILE A 210 -2.27 -17.37 11.05
CA ILE A 210 -0.84 -17.53 10.72
C ILE A 210 -0.68 -18.06 9.30
N GLU A 211 -1.42 -19.11 8.95
CA GLU A 211 -1.38 -19.72 7.62
C GLU A 211 -1.92 -18.79 6.52
N TYR A 212 -2.98 -18.04 6.83
CA TYR A 212 -3.56 -17.04 5.94
C TYR A 212 -2.55 -15.92 5.66
N ASN A 213 -1.96 -15.34 6.71
CA ASN A 213 -0.93 -14.31 6.55
C ASN A 213 0.28 -14.85 5.78
N TRP A 214 0.74 -16.06 6.11
CA TRP A 214 1.85 -16.69 5.39
C TRP A 214 1.56 -16.84 3.89
N TYR A 215 0.35 -17.25 3.52
CA TYR A 215 -0.06 -17.33 2.12
C TYR A 215 0.01 -15.96 1.43
N HIS A 216 -0.50 -14.91 2.08
CA HIS A 216 -0.49 -13.56 1.52
C HIS A 216 0.91 -12.97 1.40
N GLU A 217 1.75 -13.15 2.42
CA GLU A 217 3.18 -12.79 2.40
C GLU A 217 3.88 -13.53 1.26
N ARG A 218 3.70 -14.85 1.16
CA ARG A 218 4.35 -15.67 0.14
C ARG A 218 3.92 -15.31 -1.27
N ARG A 219 2.63 -15.03 -1.47
CA ARG A 219 2.11 -14.55 -2.75
C ARG A 219 2.74 -13.22 -3.14
N THR A 220 2.89 -12.32 -2.17
CA THR A 220 3.51 -11.01 -2.37
C THR A 220 4.99 -11.16 -2.74
N GLU A 221 5.73 -12.02 -2.04
CA GLU A 221 7.13 -12.34 -2.39
C GLU A 221 7.26 -12.93 -3.81
N LEU A 222 6.36 -13.84 -4.20
CA LEU A 222 6.36 -14.41 -5.55
C LEU A 222 6.18 -13.34 -6.62
N LEU A 223 5.28 -12.38 -6.39
CA LEU A 223 5.07 -11.26 -7.30
C LEU A 223 6.33 -10.38 -7.41
N HIS A 224 6.91 -9.98 -6.29
CA HIS A 224 8.15 -9.19 -6.29
C HIS A 224 9.31 -9.92 -6.97
N SER A 225 9.46 -11.22 -6.72
CA SER A 225 10.47 -12.05 -7.38
C SER A 225 10.25 -12.10 -8.89
N TRP A 226 9.01 -12.29 -9.34
CA TRP A 226 8.68 -12.31 -10.77
C TRP A 226 8.96 -10.95 -11.43
N SER A 227 8.48 -9.86 -10.84
CA SER A 227 8.72 -8.49 -11.31
C SER A 227 10.22 -8.19 -11.44
N ARG A 228 10.99 -8.56 -10.42
CA ARG A 228 12.45 -8.45 -10.43
C ARG A 228 13.08 -9.26 -11.58
N SER A 229 12.73 -10.53 -11.72
CA SER A 229 13.27 -11.37 -12.79
C SER A 229 12.93 -10.86 -14.19
N ARG A 230 11.71 -10.31 -14.37
CA ARG A 230 11.27 -9.66 -15.60
C ARG A 230 12.12 -8.43 -15.93
N ASN A 231 12.36 -7.56 -14.95
CA ASN A 231 13.22 -6.38 -15.10
C ASN A 231 14.67 -6.76 -15.41
N GLU A 232 15.21 -7.77 -14.73
CA GLU A 232 16.56 -8.28 -15.00
C GLU A 232 16.67 -8.85 -16.42
N LEU A 233 15.66 -9.58 -16.90
CA LEU A 233 15.61 -10.07 -18.27
C LEU A 233 15.58 -8.94 -19.28
N LEU A 234 14.81 -7.87 -19.03
CA LEU A 234 14.77 -6.69 -19.89
C LEU A 234 16.15 -6.00 -19.99
N ILE A 235 16.83 -5.82 -18.86
CA ILE A 235 18.19 -5.24 -18.83
C ILE A 235 19.17 -6.12 -19.61
N LYS A 236 19.15 -7.44 -19.37
CA LYS A 236 19.99 -8.39 -20.11
C LYS A 236 19.69 -8.39 -21.61
N SER A 237 18.43 -8.27 -21.98
CA SER A 237 17.99 -8.22 -23.39
C SER A 237 18.55 -6.98 -24.09
N LYS A 238 18.55 -5.81 -23.43
CA LYS A 238 19.16 -4.58 -23.95
C LYS A 238 20.68 -4.72 -24.14
N ALA A 239 21.37 -5.30 -23.16
CA ALA A 239 22.81 -5.53 -23.25
C ALA A 239 23.15 -6.49 -24.40
N LEU A 240 22.42 -7.60 -24.50
CA LEU A 240 22.60 -8.59 -25.55
C LEU A 240 22.34 -8.00 -26.94
N LEU A 241 21.32 -7.14 -27.06
CA LEU A 241 21.04 -6.41 -28.30
C LEU A 241 22.20 -5.50 -28.72
N ALA A 242 22.80 -4.77 -27.78
CA ALA A 242 23.99 -3.96 -28.06
C ALA A 242 25.17 -4.81 -28.54
N ASP A 243 25.42 -5.95 -27.89
CA ASP A 243 26.47 -6.90 -28.28
C ASP A 243 26.18 -7.50 -29.68
N ALA A 244 24.92 -7.83 -29.96
CA ALA A 244 24.51 -8.38 -31.25
C ALA A 244 24.69 -7.37 -32.39
N TRP A 245 24.41 -6.09 -32.14
CA TRP A 245 24.67 -5.02 -33.11
C TRP A 245 26.16 -4.84 -33.37
N SER A 246 26.98 -4.76 -32.31
CA SER A 246 28.44 -4.66 -32.44
C SER A 246 29.03 -5.85 -33.21
N ASN A 247 28.58 -7.07 -32.91
CA ASN A 247 29.00 -8.27 -33.64
C ASN A 247 28.59 -8.23 -35.11
N ASN A 248 27.40 -7.74 -35.44
CA ASN A 248 26.95 -7.61 -36.83
C ASN A 248 27.81 -6.62 -37.62
N GLU A 249 28.22 -5.49 -37.00
CA GLU A 249 29.15 -4.55 -37.62
C GLU A 249 30.52 -5.19 -37.90
N VAL A 250 31.05 -5.95 -36.94
CA VAL A 250 32.30 -6.70 -37.10
C VAL A 250 32.19 -7.74 -38.21
N ILE A 251 31.08 -8.47 -38.29
CA ILE A 251 30.84 -9.45 -39.37
C ILE A 251 30.80 -8.75 -40.73
N LYS A 252 30.04 -7.65 -40.86
CA LYS A 252 29.99 -6.87 -42.11
C LYS A 252 31.37 -6.35 -42.52
N ALA A 253 32.16 -5.85 -41.57
CA ALA A 253 33.54 -5.40 -41.85
C ALA A 253 34.43 -6.55 -42.35
N LYS A 254 34.31 -7.74 -41.74
CA LYS A 254 35.01 -8.95 -42.20
C LYS A 254 34.57 -9.38 -43.59
N GLU A 255 33.28 -9.37 -43.90
CA GLU A 255 32.76 -9.69 -45.23
C GLU A 255 33.31 -8.74 -46.31
N VAL A 256 33.40 -7.45 -46.00
CA VAL A 256 34.01 -6.46 -46.91
C VAL A 256 35.50 -6.76 -47.11
N ALA A 257 36.24 -7.04 -46.04
CA ALA A 257 37.65 -7.38 -46.11
C ALA A 257 37.90 -8.65 -46.93
N ILE A 258 37.08 -9.69 -46.75
CA ILE A 258 37.15 -10.94 -47.52
C ILE A 258 36.90 -10.65 -49.00
N ARG A 259 35.85 -9.90 -49.35
CA ARG A 259 35.57 -9.53 -50.76
C ARG A 259 36.70 -8.72 -51.40
N GLN A 260 37.33 -7.82 -50.64
CA GLN A 260 38.49 -7.07 -51.11
C GLN A 260 39.69 -7.99 -51.36
N GLN A 261 39.95 -8.92 -50.44
CA GLN A 261 41.02 -9.90 -50.57
C GLN A 261 40.78 -10.83 -51.78
N GLU A 262 39.57 -11.34 -51.97
CA GLU A 262 39.20 -12.15 -53.13
C GLU A 262 39.45 -11.40 -54.45
N ARG A 263 39.07 -10.12 -54.52
CA ARG A 263 39.33 -9.27 -55.69
C ARG A 263 40.82 -9.11 -55.95
N LEU A 264 41.61 -8.80 -54.93
CA LEU A 264 43.07 -8.68 -55.05
C LEU A 264 43.69 -10.00 -55.51
N CYS A 265 43.25 -11.14 -54.96
CA CYS A 265 43.73 -12.46 -55.38
C CYS A 265 43.40 -12.74 -56.87
N GLN A 266 42.20 -12.37 -57.34
CA GLN A 266 41.82 -12.51 -58.74
C GLN A 266 42.68 -11.63 -59.66
N GLU A 267 42.89 -10.36 -59.30
CA GLU A 267 43.74 -9.44 -60.07
C GLU A 267 45.20 -9.93 -60.15
N LEU A 268 45.75 -10.42 -59.03
CA LEU A 268 47.09 -10.99 -59.01
C LEU A 268 47.18 -12.26 -59.86
N HIS A 269 46.18 -13.14 -59.79
CA HIS A 269 46.13 -14.35 -60.61
C HIS A 269 46.12 -14.03 -62.11
N GLN A 270 45.30 -13.07 -62.55
CA GLN A 270 45.26 -12.63 -63.94
C GLN A 270 46.62 -12.11 -64.43
N LYS A 271 47.32 -11.30 -63.61
CA LYS A 271 48.64 -10.77 -63.97
C LYS A 271 49.68 -11.87 -64.16
N VAL A 272 49.68 -12.89 -63.30
CA VAL A 272 50.62 -14.02 -63.37
C VAL A 272 50.36 -14.90 -64.59
N CYS A 273 49.09 -15.09 -64.99
CA CYS A 273 48.73 -15.88 -66.16
C CYS A 273 49.01 -15.20 -67.51
N ILE A 274 49.15 -13.87 -67.56
CA ILE A 274 49.48 -13.13 -68.80
C ILE A 274 51.01 -13.07 -69.04
N THR A 275 51.81 -13.30 -68.01
CA THR A 275 53.28 -13.24 -68.08
C THR A 275 53.98 -14.58 -68.33
N ASN A 276 53.21 -15.64 -68.63
CA ASN A 276 53.71 -16.95 -69.10
C ASN A 276 53.19 -17.20 -70.52
#